data_AF-A0AAV1M999-F1
#
_entry.id   AF-A0AAV1M999-F1
#
_cell.length_a   1.000
_cell.length_b   1.000
_cell.length_c   1.000
_cell.angle_alpha   90.00
_cell.angle_beta   90.00
_cell.angle_gamma   90.00
#
_symmetry.space_group_name_H-M   'P 1'
#
loop_
_entity.id
_entity.type
_entity.pdbx_description
1 polymer ?
#
loop_
_entity_poly.entity_id
_entity_poly.type
_entity_poly.pdbx_seq_one_letter_code
_entity_poly.pdbx_strand_id
1 'polypeptide(L)' 'MPRNYKPDPRGKQYRKYDETTIKKALEEFKTTPNISISAIAKKYNINKSVLYRHNRKTMKKQGGQNALDDDTKRHIIQY' A
#
# COMPACT_ATOMS: atom_id res chain seq x y z
N MET A 1 -31.01 12.69 13.33
CA MET A 1 -30.59 11.53 12.51
C MET A 1 -29.44 11.95 11.60
N PRO A 2 -28.39 11.13 11.41
CA PRO A 2 -27.31 11.45 10.47
C PRO A 2 -27.83 11.48 9.03
N ARG A 3 -27.31 12.41 8.20
CA ARG A 3 -27.66 12.52 6.78
C ARG A 3 -27.03 11.35 6.00
N ASN A 4 -27.86 10.55 5.32
CA ASN A 4 -27.38 9.56 4.34
C ASN A 4 -27.07 10.26 3.02
N TYR A 5 -25.80 10.52 2.76
CA TYR A 5 -25.34 11.07 1.48
C TYR A 5 -25.35 9.99 0.40
N LYS A 6 -25.98 10.27 -0.74
CA LYS A 6 -25.91 9.42 -1.92
C LYS A 6 -24.54 9.63 -2.61
N PRO A 7 -23.89 8.57 -3.10
CA PRO A 7 -22.67 8.72 -3.89
C PRO A 7 -22.99 9.49 -5.19
N ASP A 8 -22.13 10.45 -5.54
CA ASP A 8 -22.25 11.19 -6.78
C ASP A 8 -22.06 10.24 -7.99
N PRO A 9 -23.05 10.12 -8.90
CA PRO A 9 -22.94 9.25 -10.08
C PRO A 9 -21.85 9.69 -11.06
N ARG A 10 -21.39 10.95 -11.00
CA ARG A 10 -20.27 11.47 -11.81
C ARG A 10 -18.94 11.48 -11.05
N GLY A 11 -18.95 11.15 -9.76
CA GLY A 11 -17.77 11.12 -8.92
C GLY A 11 -16.84 9.96 -9.30
N LYS A 12 -15.52 10.20 -9.26
CA LYS A 12 -14.55 9.11 -9.33
C LYS A 12 -14.70 8.22 -8.10
N GLN A 13 -15.24 7.02 -8.30
CA GLN A 13 -15.33 6.05 -7.21
C GLN A 13 -13.94 5.55 -6.84
N TYR A 14 -13.66 5.54 -5.54
CA TYR A 14 -12.43 4.93 -5.05
C TYR A 14 -12.49 3.41 -5.29
N ARG A 15 -11.60 2.91 -6.13
CA ARG A 15 -11.41 1.48 -6.32
C ARG A 15 -10.12 1.06 -5.63
N LYS A 16 -10.24 0.19 -4.63
CA LYS A 16 -9.09 -0.44 -4.00
C LYS A 16 -8.47 -1.42 -5.01
N TYR A 17 -7.16 -1.29 -5.23
CA TYR A 17 -6.41 -2.24 -6.04
C TYR A 17 -6.20 -3.53 -5.26
N ASP A 18 -6.19 -4.65 -5.97
CA ASP A 18 -5.87 -5.95 -5.39
C ASP A 18 -4.37 -6.02 -5.00
N GLU A 19 -4.11 -6.52 -3.80
CA GLU A 19 -2.76 -6.62 -3.24
C GLU A 19 -1.88 -7.56 -4.07
N THR A 20 -2.45 -8.63 -4.64
CA THR A 20 -1.67 -9.60 -5.43
C THR A 20 -1.20 -8.97 -6.74
N THR A 21 -2.04 -8.14 -7.35
CA THR A 21 -1.73 -7.43 -8.60
C THR A 21 -0.62 -6.41 -8.38
N ILE A 22 -0.66 -5.65 -7.27
CA ILE A 22 0.41 -4.72 -6.90
C ILE A 22 1.73 -5.46 -6.67
N LYS A 23 1.71 -6.59 -5.96
CA LYS A 23 2.92 -7.39 -5.72
C LYS A 23 3.54 -7.87 -7.02
N LYS A 24 2.75 -8.44 -7.94
CA LYS A 24 3.24 -8.88 -9.26
C LYS A 24 3.87 -7.75 -10.05
N ALA A 25 3.22 -6.57 -10.07
CA ALA A 25 3.75 -5.39 -10.75
C ALA A 25 5.09 -4.91 -10.17
N LEU A 26 5.26 -4.97 -8.84
CA LEU A 26 6.51 -4.61 -8.18
C LEU A 26 7.62 -5.62 -8.46
N GLU A 27 7.31 -6.91 -8.44
CA GLU A 27 8.31 -7.94 -8.75
C GLU A 27 8.77 -7.81 -10.21
N GLU A 28 7.86 -7.63 -11.16
CA GLU A 28 8.22 -7.39 -12.56
C GLU A 28 9.09 -6.14 -12.74
N PHE A 29 8.83 -5.08 -11.96
CA PHE A 29 9.65 -3.86 -11.99
C PHE A 29 11.07 -4.09 -11.48
N LYS A 30 11.27 -4.97 -10.49
CA LYS A 30 12.59 -5.30 -9.96
C LYS A 30 13.36 -6.24 -10.88
N THR A 31 12.69 -7.20 -11.51
CA THR A 31 13.33 -8.22 -12.34
C THR A 31 13.67 -7.74 -13.74
N THR A 32 12.96 -6.73 -14.25
CA THR A 32 13.11 -6.27 -15.64
C THR A 32 14.05 -5.06 -15.70
N PRO A 33 15.25 -5.20 -16.28
CA PRO A 33 16.17 -4.07 -16.43
C PRO A 33 15.63 -3.02 -17.40
N ASN A 34 15.91 -1.74 -17.14
CA ASN A 34 15.59 -0.59 -18.00
C ASN A 34 14.10 -0.35 -18.31
N ILE A 35 13.16 -0.97 -17.59
CA ILE A 35 11.73 -0.67 -17.77
C ILE A 35 11.31 0.52 -16.89
N SER A 36 10.48 1.39 -17.44
CA SER A 36 9.93 2.51 -16.67
C SER A 36 8.77 2.07 -15.78
N ILE A 37 8.66 2.64 -14.57
CA ILE A 37 7.49 2.46 -13.68
C ILE A 37 6.18 2.78 -14.42
N SER A 38 6.21 3.73 -15.34
CA SER A 38 5.05 4.12 -16.15
C SER A 38 4.57 2.99 -17.06
N ALA A 39 5.50 2.26 -17.69
CA ALA A 39 5.19 1.15 -18.58
C ALA A 39 4.54 -0.01 -17.80
N ILE A 40 5.08 -0.36 -16.64
CA ILE A 40 4.50 -1.41 -15.78
C ILE A 40 3.14 -0.99 -15.22
N ALA A 41 3.00 0.26 -14.78
CA ALA A 41 1.73 0.81 -14.32
C ALA A 41 0.64 0.66 -15.40
N LYS A 42 0.96 0.96 -16.66
CA LYS A 42 0.05 0.75 -17.80
C LYS A 42 -0.26 -0.74 -18.02
N LYS A 43 0.74 -1.62 -17.99
CA LYS A 43 0.58 -3.07 -18.18
C LYS A 43 -0.39 -3.69 -17.19
N TYR A 44 -0.29 -3.30 -15.92
CA TYR A 44 -1.13 -3.84 -14.83
C TYR A 44 -2.41 -3.02 -14.60
N ASN A 45 -2.67 -1.99 -15.40
CA ASN A 45 -3.79 -1.06 -15.22
C ASN A 45 -3.83 -0.46 -13.79
N ILE A 46 -2.65 -0.09 -13.26
CA ILE A 46 -2.49 0.54 -11.95
C ILE A 46 -2.09 2.00 -12.16
N ASN A 47 -2.65 2.92 -11.38
CA ASN A 47 -2.17 4.29 -11.36
C ASN A 47 -0.67 4.36 -11.00
N LYS A 48 0.13 5.06 -11.82
CA LYS A 48 1.58 5.26 -11.61
C LYS A 48 1.92 5.70 -10.19
N SER A 49 1.15 6.64 -9.63
CA SER A 49 1.36 7.16 -8.27
C SER A 49 1.15 6.10 -7.18
N VAL A 50 0.24 5.15 -7.40
CA VAL A 50 0.00 4.03 -6.48
C VAL A 50 1.19 3.09 -6.50
N LEU A 51 1.61 2.64 -7.69
CA LEU A 51 2.76 1.75 -7.83
C LEU A 51 4.04 2.36 -7.28
N TYR A 52 4.26 3.65 -7.55
CA TYR A 52 5.42 4.40 -7.03
C TYR A 52 5.44 4.47 -5.51
N ARG A 53 4.30 4.71 -4.85
CA ARG A 53 4.23 4.70 -3.37
C ARG A 53 4.56 3.33 -2.81
N HIS A 54 4.03 2.28 -3.41
CA HIS A 54 4.30 0.91 -2.98
C HIS A 54 5.75 0.48 -3.20
N ASN A 55 6.42 1.02 -4.23
CA ASN A 55 7.84 0.79 -4.45
C ASN A 55 8.73 1.51 -3.42
N ARG A 56 8.36 2.73 -3.00
CA ARG A 56 9.20 3.57 -2.11
C ARG A 56 8.90 3.48 -0.62
N LYS A 57 7.66 3.14 -0.22
CA LYS A 57 7.26 3.12 1.19
C LYS A 57 6.83 1.72 1.61
N THR A 58 7.48 1.20 2.64
CA THR A 58 6.94 0.14 3.49
C THR A 58 5.88 0.73 4.42
N MET A 59 4.66 0.91 3.91
CA MET A 59 3.55 1.35 4.76
C MET A 59 3.16 0.21 5.71
N LYS A 60 3.13 0.49 7.02
CA LYS A 60 2.58 -0.43 8.00
C LYS A 60 1.09 -0.66 7.70
N LYS A 61 0.63 -1.92 7.79
CA LYS A 61 -0.78 -2.27 7.57
C LYS A 61 -1.69 -1.76 8.69
N GLN A 62 -1.15 -1.60 9.90
CA GLN A 62 -1.86 -1.06 11.06
C GLN A 62 -1.11 0.17 11.59
N GLY A 63 -1.87 1.20 11.95
CA GLY A 63 -1.37 2.32 12.75
C GLY A 63 -1.46 1.95 14.23
N GLY A 64 -0.48 2.37 15.02
CA GLY A 64 -0.44 2.08 16.46
C GLY A 64 0.97 2.18 17.03
N GLN A 65 1.06 2.05 18.35
CA GLN A 65 2.31 1.95 19.07
C GLN A 65 3.03 0.65 18.66
N ASN A 66 4.35 0.71 18.40
CA ASN A 66 5.11 -0.52 18.21
C ASN A 66 5.00 -1.34 19.50
N ALA A 67 4.55 -2.59 19.42
CA ALA A 67 4.76 -3.51 20.52
C ALA A 67 6.27 -3.57 20.78
N LEU A 68 6.68 -3.39 22.04
CA LEU A 68 8.06 -3.62 22.45
C LEU A 68 8.44 -5.06 22.11
N ASP A 69 9.68 -5.24 21.64
CA ASP A 69 10.25 -6.58 21.47
C ASP A 69 10.23 -7.31 22.82
N ASP A 70 10.16 -8.64 22.78
CA ASP A 70 10.04 -9.44 23.99
C ASP A 70 11.23 -9.25 24.94
N ASP A 71 12.43 -9.00 24.41
CA ASP A 71 13.61 -8.66 25.21
C ASP A 71 13.47 -7.33 25.93
N THR A 72 12.88 -6.31 25.28
CA THR A 72 12.64 -5.01 25.91
C THR A 72 11.55 -5.10 26.98
N LYS A 73 10.53 -5.93 26.78
CA LYS A 73 9.51 -6.21 27.82
C LYS A 73 10.11 -6.91 29.03
N ARG A 74 11.00 -7.90 28.83
CA ARG A 74 11.63 -8.66 29.93
C ARG A 74 12.47 -7.76 30.84
N HIS A 75 13.24 -6.83 30.28
CA HIS A 75 14.04 -5.90 31.07
C HIS A 75 13.21 -4.87 31.85
N ILE A 76 12.04 -4.47 31.34
CA ILE A 76 11.14 -3.54 32.06
C ILE A 76 10.46 -4.22 33.26
N ILE A 77 10.17 -5.53 33.19
CA ILE A 77 9.47 -6.26 34.26
C ILE A 77 10.41 -6.60 35.44
N GLN A 78 11.74 -6.59 35.23
CA GLN A 78 12.71 -6.97 36.26
C GLN A 78 13.24 -5.81 37.13
N TYR A 79 12.73 -4.60 36.96
CA TYR A 79 13.00 -3.43 37.82
C TYR A 79 11.73 -3.03 38.58
#